data_AF-A0A101X0E7-F1
#
_entry.id   AF-A0A101X0E7-F1
#
_cell.length_a   1.000
_cell.length_b   1.000
_cell.length_c   1.000
_cell.angle_alpha   90.00
_cell.angle_beta   90.00
_cell.angle_gamma   90.00
#
_symmetry.space_group_name_H-M   'P 1'
#
loop_
_entity.id
_entity.type
_entity.pdbx_description
1 polymer ?
#
loop_
_entity_poly.entity_id
_entity_poly.type
_entity_poly.pdbx_seq_one_letter_code
_entity_poly.pdbx_strand_id
1 'polypeptide(L)'
;MGKEIADRVRGVVHELWLVSDNEHRCGLLKMLKDLDVSKGWVKMALSTSKKDWNKWLVRCGIDWEGKATRNDIVSQLEDLLRRFGWSETWMCEELWRFVGVDVDEFRRHDIEPCSWLNGLEKLSDLRRPYWLGLRASDLATGKLDDEIALEIGTTNSIDAVFFPVLLGTIKTPGLAIKWKKSMPAAKYVSKSIGLSYYVDLGTDKWPWPIELSVDEFERMLNGFGDEELAEFIAGEVDGDGVVWYDYENGYVAVSITACKNCPKRLILDVLKEVIARRFGIVGNDGSLGGAYALVFGGEDAVKLLRRIAKYIHHPLRRLRAELILALHDRRISPEEFEELYKPTKYKRGG
;
A
#
# COMPACT_ATOMS: atom_id res chain seq x y z
N MET A 1 -13.54 -2.86 9.52
CA MET A 1 -12.69 -2.94 10.73
C MET A 1 -13.27 -2.11 11.84
N GLY A 2 -13.23 -2.52 13.09
CA GLY A 2 -13.71 -1.62 14.13
C GLY A 2 -13.56 -2.15 15.54
N LYS A 3 -13.87 -3.44 15.75
CA LYS A 3 -13.93 -3.98 17.11
C LYS A 3 -12.56 -4.32 17.69
N GLU A 4 -11.74 -5.11 16.99
CA GLU A 4 -10.52 -5.67 17.57
C GLU A 4 -9.42 -4.61 17.86
N ILE A 5 -9.20 -3.66 16.95
CA ILE A 5 -8.26 -2.55 17.18
C ILE A 5 -8.80 -1.60 18.25
N ALA A 6 -10.09 -1.27 18.21
CA ALA A 6 -10.72 -0.47 19.25
C ALA A 6 -10.65 -1.18 20.61
N ASP A 7 -10.69 -2.51 20.66
CA ASP A 7 -10.56 -3.31 21.88
C ASP A 7 -9.11 -3.30 22.41
N ARG A 8 -8.10 -3.31 21.52
CA ARG A 8 -6.69 -3.16 21.92
C ARG A 8 -6.37 -1.75 22.42
N VAL A 9 -6.79 -0.71 21.69
CA VAL A 9 -6.64 0.69 22.11
C VAL A 9 -7.39 0.93 23.42
N ARG A 10 -8.56 0.32 23.59
CA ARG A 10 -9.32 0.32 24.85
C ARG A 10 -8.53 -0.30 25.98
N GLY A 11 -7.83 -1.41 25.75
CA GLY A 11 -6.94 -2.04 26.73
C GLY A 11 -5.82 -1.10 27.19
N VAL A 12 -5.14 -0.43 26.25
CA VAL A 12 -4.07 0.53 26.57
C VAL A 12 -4.60 1.71 27.39
N VAL A 13 -5.75 2.29 26.98
CA VAL A 13 -6.40 3.38 27.72
C VAL A 13 -6.84 2.92 29.12
N HIS A 14 -7.29 1.68 29.25
CA HIS A 14 -7.65 1.09 30.54
C HIS A 14 -6.44 0.97 31.48
N GLU A 15 -5.32 0.43 30.99
CA GLU A 15 -4.10 0.29 31.77
C GLU A 15 -3.55 1.65 32.22
N LEU A 16 -3.48 2.62 31.31
CA LEU A 16 -3.08 4.00 31.61
C LEU A 16 -3.98 4.63 32.69
N TRP A 17 -5.29 4.40 32.62
CA TRP A 17 -6.23 4.89 33.61
C TRP A 17 -6.00 4.29 35.00
N LEU A 18 -5.67 3.00 35.09
CA LEU A 18 -5.44 2.32 36.36
C LEU A 18 -4.17 2.82 37.06
N VAL A 19 -3.09 3.07 36.31
CA VAL A 19 -1.79 3.48 36.86
C VAL A 19 -1.66 4.98 37.11
N SER A 20 -2.55 5.80 36.54
CA SER A 20 -2.52 7.26 36.67
C SER A 20 -3.10 7.78 37.98
N ASP A 21 -2.53 8.87 38.50
CA ASP A 21 -3.11 9.62 39.62
C ASP A 21 -4.34 10.45 39.19
N ASN A 22 -4.94 11.17 40.15
CA ASN A 22 -6.17 11.93 39.88
C ASN A 22 -6.00 13.09 38.88
N GLU A 23 -4.82 13.72 38.84
CA GLU A 23 -4.55 14.86 37.97
C GLU A 23 -4.32 14.41 36.53
N HIS A 24 -3.52 13.35 36.38
CA HIS A 24 -3.28 12.68 35.10
C HIS A 24 -4.55 12.04 34.53
N ARG A 25 -5.44 11.50 35.38
CA ARG A 25 -6.77 11.04 34.96
C ARG A 25 -7.65 12.15 34.39
N CYS A 26 -7.61 13.35 34.98
CA CYS A 26 -8.32 14.50 34.42
C CYS A 26 -7.67 14.98 33.11
N GLY A 27 -6.35 14.95 33.00
CA GLY A 27 -5.63 15.22 31.75
C GLY A 27 -6.03 14.24 30.64
N LEU A 28 -6.07 12.94 30.95
CA LEU A 28 -6.50 11.89 30.03
C LEU A 28 -7.95 12.08 29.57
N LEU A 29 -8.88 12.40 30.48
CA LEU A 29 -10.27 12.67 30.11
C LEU A 29 -10.42 13.93 29.24
N LYS A 30 -9.67 14.99 29.53
CA LYS A 30 -9.67 16.21 28.70
C LYS A 30 -9.12 15.91 27.31
N MET A 31 -7.99 15.21 27.21
CA MET A 31 -7.45 14.78 25.91
C MET A 31 -8.45 13.92 25.14
N LEU A 32 -9.07 12.92 25.76
CA LEU A 32 -10.06 12.08 25.10
C LEU A 32 -11.31 12.86 24.66
N LYS A 33 -11.69 13.91 25.40
CA LYS A 33 -12.81 14.81 25.07
C LYS A 33 -12.44 15.77 23.94
N ASP A 34 -11.24 16.35 23.99
CA ASP A 34 -10.70 17.21 22.94
C ASP A 34 -10.47 16.41 21.64
N LEU A 35 -10.27 15.08 21.78
CA LEU A 35 -10.25 14.12 20.69
C LEU A 35 -11.64 13.66 20.22
N ASP A 36 -12.70 14.29 20.73
CA ASP A 36 -14.12 14.03 20.45
C ASP A 36 -14.53 12.53 20.58
N VAL A 37 -13.78 11.76 21.37
CA VAL A 37 -14.02 10.33 21.54
C VAL A 37 -15.38 10.14 22.20
N SER A 38 -16.17 9.22 21.66
CA SER A 38 -17.51 9.02 22.20
C SER A 38 -17.50 8.67 23.68
N LYS A 39 -18.37 9.36 24.44
CA LYS A 39 -18.64 9.09 25.86
C LYS A 39 -18.87 7.60 26.15
N GLY A 40 -19.56 6.89 25.24
CA GLY A 40 -19.82 5.46 25.36
C GLY A 40 -18.56 4.60 25.28
N TRP A 41 -17.64 4.93 24.38
CA TRP A 41 -16.38 4.22 24.22
C TRP A 41 -15.46 4.45 25.42
N VAL A 42 -15.27 5.69 25.85
CA VAL A 42 -14.43 6.01 27.01
C VAL A 42 -14.94 5.30 28.26
N LYS A 43 -16.26 5.33 28.50
CA LYS A 43 -16.86 4.64 29.65
C LYS A 43 -16.58 3.12 29.63
N MET A 44 -16.61 2.50 28.44
CA MET A 44 -16.25 1.09 28.29
C MET A 44 -14.76 0.83 28.48
N ALA A 45 -13.89 1.77 28.09
CA ALA A 45 -12.45 1.66 28.28
C ALA A 45 -12.03 1.78 29.74
N LEU A 46 -12.63 2.70 30.49
CA LEU A 46 -12.28 2.92 31.89
C LEU A 46 -12.95 1.93 32.84
N SER A 47 -13.87 1.10 32.35
CA SER A 47 -14.69 0.17 33.16
C SER A 47 -15.42 0.84 34.32
N THR A 48 -15.76 2.13 34.19
CA THR A 48 -16.35 2.94 35.25
C THR A 48 -17.88 2.84 35.30
N SER A 49 -18.44 2.80 36.51
CA SER A 49 -19.88 2.85 36.72
C SER A 49 -20.47 4.21 36.30
N LYS A 50 -21.80 4.27 36.07
CA LYS A 50 -22.48 5.53 35.72
C LYS A 50 -22.30 6.61 36.81
N LYS A 51 -22.20 6.21 38.07
CA LYS A 51 -22.04 7.10 39.22
C LYS A 51 -20.62 7.65 39.31
N ASP A 52 -19.61 6.82 39.04
CA ASP A 52 -18.19 7.22 39.07
C ASP A 52 -17.83 8.11 37.89
N TRP A 53 -18.39 7.83 36.71
CA TRP A 53 -18.20 8.64 35.51
C TRP A 53 -18.65 10.11 35.70
N ASN A 54 -19.87 10.33 36.20
CA ASN A 54 -20.37 11.68 36.45
C ASN A 54 -19.54 12.43 37.49
N LYS A 55 -19.04 11.72 38.52
CA LYS A 55 -18.15 12.28 39.53
C LYS A 55 -16.83 12.75 38.91
N TRP A 56 -16.27 11.99 37.96
CA TRP A 56 -15.05 12.36 37.24
C TRP A 56 -15.27 13.54 36.29
N LEU A 57 -16.37 13.58 35.54
CA LEU A 57 -16.67 14.72 34.66
C LEU A 57 -16.81 16.04 35.45
N VAL A 58 -17.53 16.02 36.56
CA VAL A 58 -17.68 17.18 37.44
C VAL A 58 -16.33 17.57 38.06
N ARG A 59 -15.56 16.59 38.54
CA ARG A 59 -14.24 16.82 39.14
C ARG A 59 -13.25 17.44 38.14
N CYS A 60 -13.28 17.00 36.89
CA CYS A 60 -12.35 17.44 35.86
C CYS A 60 -12.87 18.66 35.06
N GLY A 61 -14.09 19.14 35.33
CA GLY A 61 -14.70 20.29 34.65
C GLY A 61 -15.02 20.02 33.18
N ILE A 62 -15.43 18.79 32.85
CA ILE A 62 -15.63 18.35 31.46
C ILE A 62 -17.12 18.25 31.15
N ASP A 63 -17.58 19.09 30.22
CA ASP A 63 -18.84 18.88 29.51
C ASP A 63 -18.61 18.02 28.27
N TRP A 64 -19.40 16.96 28.04
CA TRP A 64 -19.11 15.93 27.02
C TRP A 64 -20.34 15.66 26.16
N GLU A 65 -20.39 16.30 24.98
CA GLU A 65 -21.43 16.12 23.95
C GLU A 65 -21.05 15.04 22.89
N GLY A 66 -21.92 14.78 21.91
CA GLY A 66 -22.00 13.52 21.12
C GLY A 66 -20.85 13.15 20.17
N LYS A 67 -20.90 11.90 19.67
CA LYS A 67 -19.89 11.06 18.96
C LYS A 67 -19.12 11.70 17.77
N ALA A 68 -17.78 11.67 17.83
CA ALA A 68 -16.91 11.62 16.65
C ALA A 68 -17.15 10.36 15.80
N THR A 69 -17.05 10.50 14.48
CA THR A 69 -16.97 9.37 13.57
C THR A 69 -15.57 8.77 13.60
N ARG A 70 -15.42 7.53 13.12
CA ARG A 70 -14.11 6.86 13.04
C ARG A 70 -13.11 7.65 12.20
N ASN A 71 -13.59 8.32 11.14
CA ASN A 71 -12.76 9.15 10.28
C ASN A 71 -12.25 10.38 11.04
N ASP A 72 -13.11 11.01 11.84
CA ASP A 72 -12.70 12.16 12.68
C ASP A 72 -11.60 11.76 13.67
N ILE A 73 -11.70 10.58 14.30
CA ILE A 73 -10.65 10.06 15.20
C ILE A 73 -9.34 9.80 14.44
N VAL A 74 -9.40 9.23 13.23
CA VAL A 74 -8.21 8.99 12.41
C VAL A 74 -7.54 10.31 12.02
N SER A 75 -8.31 11.28 11.53
CA SER A 75 -7.79 12.60 11.17
C SER A 75 -7.15 13.32 12.36
N GLN A 76 -7.75 13.23 13.55
CA GLN A 76 -7.18 13.85 14.76
C GLN A 76 -5.91 13.15 15.26
N LEU A 77 -5.81 11.83 15.09
CA LEU A 77 -4.58 11.09 15.37
C LEU A 77 -3.48 11.46 14.38
N GLU A 78 -3.80 11.59 13.09
CA GLU A 78 -2.85 12.05 12.08
C GLU A 78 -2.37 13.47 12.40
N ASP A 79 -3.26 14.40 12.75
CA ASP A 79 -2.91 15.76 13.16
C ASP A 79 -2.02 15.77 14.41
N LEU A 80 -2.32 14.91 15.39
CA LEU A 80 -1.50 14.76 16.59
C LEU A 80 -0.11 14.22 16.25
N LEU A 81 -0.04 13.17 15.43
CA LEU A 81 1.23 12.60 14.97
C LEU A 81 2.06 13.65 14.20
N ARG A 82 1.42 14.44 13.32
CA ARG A 82 2.08 15.55 12.61
C ARG A 82 2.67 16.58 13.57
N ARG A 83 1.98 16.91 14.67
CA ARG A 83 2.51 17.79 15.73
C ARG A 83 3.71 17.19 16.47
N PHE A 84 3.80 15.87 16.54
CA PHE A 84 4.97 15.14 17.07
C PHE A 84 6.08 14.93 16.03
N GLY A 85 5.99 15.55 14.85
CA GLY A 85 7.01 15.48 13.80
C GLY A 85 6.85 14.27 12.86
N TRP A 86 5.74 13.53 12.95
CA TRP A 86 5.44 12.48 11.99
C TRP A 86 5.19 13.08 10.60
N SER A 87 5.75 12.45 9.59
CA SER A 87 5.50 12.74 8.19
C SER A 87 5.51 11.44 7.39
N GLU A 88 4.96 11.48 6.19
CA GLU A 88 4.98 10.38 5.23
C GLU A 88 6.43 9.96 4.91
N THR A 89 7.35 10.93 4.81
CA THR A 89 8.79 10.68 4.65
C THR A 89 9.37 9.95 5.87
N TRP A 90 9.06 10.41 7.09
CA TRP A 90 9.51 9.74 8.31
C TRP A 90 8.97 8.30 8.39
N MET A 91 7.69 8.08 8.10
CA MET A 91 7.09 6.74 8.04
C MET A 91 7.80 5.85 7.01
N CYS A 92 8.11 6.39 5.84
CA CYS A 92 8.84 5.67 4.80
C CYS A 92 10.26 5.29 5.26
N GLU A 93 11.01 6.21 5.87
CA GLU A 93 12.35 5.91 6.38
C GLU A 93 12.31 4.84 7.48
N GLU A 94 11.35 4.92 8.40
CA GLU A 94 11.16 3.92 9.45
C GLU A 94 10.76 2.56 8.87
N LEU A 95 9.93 2.51 7.83
CA LEU A 95 9.64 1.27 7.09
C LEU A 95 10.93 0.65 6.56
N TRP A 96 11.82 1.45 5.96
CA TRP A 96 13.09 0.98 5.43
C TRP A 96 14.05 0.49 6.51
N ARG A 97 14.22 1.25 7.59
CA ARG A 97 15.03 0.86 8.75
C ARG A 97 14.52 -0.44 9.37
N PHE A 98 13.19 -0.61 9.46
CA PHE A 98 12.56 -1.83 9.98
C PHE A 98 12.93 -3.09 9.18
N VAL A 99 13.04 -2.97 7.85
CA VAL A 99 13.44 -4.08 6.96
C VAL A 99 14.96 -4.16 6.72
N GLY A 100 15.76 -3.37 7.46
CA GLY A 100 17.22 -3.40 7.42
C GLY A 100 17.85 -2.65 6.25
N VAL A 101 17.13 -1.71 5.63
CA VAL A 101 17.67 -0.80 4.61
C VAL A 101 18.23 0.45 5.29
N ASP A 102 19.50 0.78 4.99
CA ASP A 102 20.14 2.02 5.44
C ASP A 102 19.79 3.16 4.47
N VAL A 103 18.85 4.02 4.88
CA VAL A 103 18.38 5.12 4.04
C VAL A 103 19.46 6.17 3.76
N ASP A 104 20.42 6.35 4.66
CA ASP A 104 21.47 7.35 4.51
C ASP A 104 22.55 6.86 3.54
N GLU A 105 22.86 5.56 3.57
CA GLU A 105 23.75 4.95 2.59
C GLU A 105 23.19 5.09 1.18
N PHE A 106 21.90 4.81 0.96
CA PHE A 106 21.26 5.01 -0.34
C PHE A 106 21.37 6.46 -0.84
N ARG A 107 21.17 7.45 0.05
CA ARG A 107 21.27 8.87 -0.30
C ARG A 107 22.70 9.29 -0.66
N ARG A 108 23.73 8.67 -0.07
CA ARG A 108 25.14 8.91 -0.47
C ARG A 108 25.41 8.51 -1.92
N HIS A 109 24.59 7.60 -2.47
CA HIS A 109 24.65 7.13 -3.84
C HIS A 109 23.63 7.82 -4.77
N ASP A 110 23.07 8.97 -4.36
CA ASP A 110 22.03 9.72 -5.09
C ASP A 110 20.79 8.86 -5.42
N ILE A 111 20.39 8.00 -4.48
CA ILE A 111 19.16 7.20 -4.57
C ILE A 111 18.27 7.59 -3.39
N GLU A 112 17.10 8.16 -3.66
CA GLU A 112 16.13 8.53 -2.61
C GLU A 112 15.17 7.36 -2.33
N PRO A 113 15.27 6.69 -1.16
CA PRO A 113 14.45 5.52 -0.86
C PRO A 113 12.96 5.79 -0.76
N CYS A 114 12.58 7.04 -0.45
CA CYS A 114 11.20 7.47 -0.31
C CYS A 114 10.60 8.09 -1.57
N SER A 115 11.30 7.98 -2.71
CA SER A 115 10.86 8.53 -4.00
C SER A 115 9.55 7.91 -4.54
N TRP A 116 9.06 6.81 -3.94
CA TRP A 116 7.77 6.21 -4.26
C TRP A 116 6.57 7.07 -3.82
N LEU A 117 6.79 7.98 -2.86
CA LEU A 117 5.79 8.97 -2.45
C LEU A 117 5.59 10.09 -3.49
N ASN A 118 6.56 10.31 -4.37
CA ASN A 118 6.53 11.42 -5.32
C ASN A 118 5.40 11.25 -6.34
N GLY A 119 4.48 12.20 -6.43
CA GLY A 119 3.38 12.14 -7.39
C GLY A 119 2.19 11.29 -6.93
N LEU A 120 2.25 10.70 -5.72
CA LEU A 120 1.18 9.91 -5.15
C LEU A 120 -0.08 10.75 -4.93
N GLU A 121 0.07 12.04 -4.60
CA GLU A 121 -1.03 12.99 -4.42
C GLU A 121 -1.90 13.15 -5.67
N LYS A 122 -1.31 12.96 -6.86
CA LYS A 122 -2.02 13.03 -8.14
C LYS A 122 -2.95 11.84 -8.34
N LEU A 123 -2.76 10.74 -7.62
CA LEU A 123 -3.64 9.57 -7.67
C LEU A 123 -4.99 9.80 -6.98
N SER A 124 -5.19 10.94 -6.31
CA SER A 124 -6.53 11.40 -5.93
C SER A 124 -7.48 11.53 -7.14
N ASP A 125 -6.95 11.74 -8.34
CA ASP A 125 -7.72 11.66 -9.58
C ASP A 125 -7.81 10.21 -10.07
N LEU A 126 -8.99 9.60 -9.89
CA LEU A 126 -9.28 8.23 -10.32
C LEU A 126 -9.20 8.02 -11.83
N ARG A 127 -9.20 9.08 -12.66
CA ARG A 127 -9.08 8.99 -14.12
C ARG A 127 -7.65 8.73 -14.60
N ARG A 128 -6.69 8.70 -13.69
CA ARG A 128 -5.29 8.39 -14.00
C ARG A 128 -5.12 6.92 -14.41
N PRO A 129 -4.46 6.61 -15.55
CA PRO A 129 -4.31 5.24 -16.06
C PRO A 129 -3.69 4.26 -15.07
N TYR A 130 -2.92 4.76 -14.09
CA TYR A 130 -2.42 3.99 -12.96
C TYR A 130 -3.52 3.13 -12.30
N TRP A 131 -4.71 3.70 -12.06
CA TRP A 131 -5.81 2.98 -11.41
C TRP A 131 -6.37 1.84 -12.26
N LEU A 132 -6.37 2.01 -13.58
CA LEU A 132 -6.75 0.94 -14.50
C LEU A 132 -5.71 -0.21 -14.47
N GLY A 133 -4.42 0.12 -14.38
CA GLY A 133 -3.36 -0.89 -14.25
C GLY A 133 -3.41 -1.61 -12.91
N LEU A 134 -3.71 -0.90 -11.83
CA LEU A 134 -3.94 -1.54 -10.54
C LEU A 134 -5.18 -2.43 -10.57
N ARG A 135 -6.23 -2.01 -11.29
CA ARG A 135 -7.47 -2.79 -11.48
C ARG A 135 -7.25 -4.07 -12.27
N ALA A 136 -6.49 -4.03 -13.35
CA ALA A 136 -6.24 -5.22 -14.16
C ALA A 136 -5.22 -6.18 -13.47
N SER A 137 -4.54 -5.70 -12.43
CA SER A 137 -3.72 -6.49 -11.50
C SER A 137 -4.46 -6.92 -10.22
N ASP A 138 -4.23 -6.23 -9.09
CA ASP A 138 -4.57 -6.68 -7.73
C ASP A 138 -5.79 -5.97 -7.11
N LEU A 139 -6.23 -4.84 -7.67
CA LEU A 139 -7.38 -4.10 -7.16
C LEU A 139 -8.68 -4.75 -7.63
N ALA A 140 -9.44 -5.29 -6.69
CA ALA A 140 -10.79 -5.76 -6.94
C ALA A 140 -11.77 -4.58 -6.97
N THR A 141 -12.68 -4.57 -7.95
CA THR A 141 -13.81 -3.64 -7.99
C THR A 141 -15.12 -4.40 -7.95
N GLY A 142 -16.02 -4.02 -7.06
CA GLY A 142 -17.36 -4.58 -6.98
C GLY A 142 -18.42 -3.48 -7.05
N LYS A 143 -19.51 -3.73 -7.77
CA LYS A 143 -20.70 -2.87 -7.70
C LYS A 143 -21.58 -3.32 -6.53
N LEU A 144 -21.84 -2.40 -5.61
CA LEU A 144 -22.92 -2.47 -4.63
C LEU A 144 -24.10 -1.64 -5.13
N ASP A 145 -25.27 -1.75 -4.50
CA ASP A 145 -26.51 -1.13 -5.00
C ASP A 145 -26.32 0.36 -5.37
N ASP A 146 -25.70 1.14 -4.49
CA ASP A 146 -25.46 2.58 -4.67
C ASP A 146 -23.98 2.98 -4.65
N GLU A 147 -23.04 2.01 -4.61
CA GLU A 147 -21.61 2.27 -4.42
C GLU A 147 -20.73 1.38 -5.31
N ILE A 148 -19.49 1.83 -5.55
CA ILE A 148 -18.42 1.01 -6.13
C ILE A 148 -17.37 0.80 -5.06
N ALA A 149 -17.18 -0.45 -4.66
CA ALA A 149 -16.17 -0.85 -3.69
C ALA A 149 -14.86 -1.13 -4.41
N LEU A 150 -13.80 -0.44 -4.02
CA LEU A 150 -12.42 -0.77 -4.38
C LEU A 150 -11.80 -1.54 -3.22
N GLU A 151 -11.27 -2.73 -3.46
CA GLU A 151 -10.66 -3.57 -2.42
C GLU A 151 -9.32 -4.12 -2.89
N ILE A 152 -8.28 -3.99 -2.06
CA ILE A 152 -6.96 -4.54 -2.31
C ILE A 152 -6.48 -5.32 -1.08
N GLY A 153 -5.94 -6.52 -1.30
CA GLY A 153 -5.61 -7.44 -0.22
C GLY A 153 -4.15 -7.88 -0.25
N THR A 154 -3.53 -8.03 0.92
CA THR A 154 -2.14 -8.48 1.04
C THR A 154 -1.91 -9.37 2.25
N THR A 155 -0.81 -10.10 2.20
CA THR A 155 -0.16 -10.76 3.36
C THR A 155 1.27 -10.24 3.57
N ASN A 156 1.76 -9.33 2.72
CA ASN A 156 3.11 -8.77 2.73
C ASN A 156 3.15 -7.52 3.63
N SER A 157 4.21 -7.40 4.44
CA SER A 157 4.44 -6.27 5.34
C SER A 157 4.59 -4.92 4.63
N ILE A 158 5.21 -4.89 3.44
CA ILE A 158 5.41 -3.63 2.68
C ILE A 158 4.07 -3.15 2.12
N ASP A 159 3.30 -4.04 1.49
CA ASP A 159 1.96 -3.75 0.98
C ASP A 159 1.02 -3.32 2.12
N ALA A 160 1.19 -3.89 3.32
CA ALA A 160 0.39 -3.52 4.49
C ALA A 160 0.55 -2.05 4.88
N VAL A 161 1.67 -1.42 4.54
CA VAL A 161 1.92 0.02 4.68
C VAL A 161 1.53 0.77 3.40
N PHE A 162 1.90 0.25 2.23
CA PHE A 162 1.67 0.92 0.95
C PHE A 162 0.18 1.05 0.59
N PHE A 163 -0.60 -0.02 0.67
CA PHE A 163 -2.00 -0.03 0.24
C PHE A 163 -2.91 0.97 0.99
N PRO A 164 -2.83 1.12 2.33
CA PRO A 164 -3.61 2.16 2.99
C PRO A 164 -3.16 3.58 2.62
N VAL A 165 -1.87 3.81 2.37
CA VAL A 165 -1.36 5.11 1.89
C VAL A 165 -1.89 5.40 0.49
N LEU A 166 -1.86 4.40 -0.40
CA LEU A 166 -2.37 4.50 -1.77
C LEU A 166 -3.88 4.79 -1.81
N LEU A 167 -4.70 3.98 -1.12
CA LEU A 167 -6.15 4.22 -1.07
C LEU A 167 -6.51 5.51 -0.32
N GLY A 168 -5.69 5.90 0.66
CA GLY A 168 -5.81 7.15 1.41
C GLY A 168 -5.73 8.40 0.53
N THR A 169 -5.15 8.32 -0.67
CA THR A 169 -5.18 9.41 -1.65
C THR A 169 -6.59 9.74 -2.15
N ILE A 170 -7.52 8.78 -2.07
CA ILE A 170 -8.91 8.93 -2.49
C ILE A 170 -9.79 9.25 -1.27
N LYS A 171 -9.71 8.40 -0.24
CA LYS A 171 -10.55 8.42 0.96
C LYS A 171 -9.90 7.56 2.03
N THR A 172 -10.11 7.89 3.31
CA THR A 172 -9.64 7.06 4.43
C THR A 172 -10.11 5.61 4.26
N PRO A 173 -9.17 4.64 4.11
CA PRO A 173 -9.55 3.27 3.81
C PRO A 173 -10.10 2.54 5.03
N GLY A 174 -11.12 1.72 4.78
CA GLY A 174 -11.46 0.62 5.65
C GLY A 174 -10.36 -0.45 5.59
N LEU A 175 -10.28 -1.28 6.63
CA LEU A 175 -9.56 -2.55 6.54
C LEU A 175 -10.43 -3.69 7.08
N ALA A 176 -10.16 -4.88 6.62
CA ALA A 176 -10.74 -6.14 7.02
C ALA A 176 -9.60 -7.14 7.25
N ILE A 177 -9.54 -7.68 8.45
CA ILE A 177 -8.56 -8.72 8.79
C ILE A 177 -9.21 -10.06 8.46
N LYS A 178 -8.62 -10.80 7.53
CA LYS A 178 -9.12 -12.08 7.03
C LYS A 178 -8.14 -13.18 7.43
N TRP A 179 -8.64 -14.27 8.00
CA TRP A 179 -7.84 -15.48 8.22
C TRP A 179 -7.73 -16.24 6.89
N LYS A 180 -6.54 -16.29 6.30
CA LYS A 180 -6.30 -17.12 5.11
C LYS A 180 -5.83 -18.52 5.56
N LYS A 181 -6.28 -19.56 4.85
CA LYS A 181 -5.71 -20.91 5.00
C LYS A 181 -4.21 -20.83 4.69
N SER A 182 -3.40 -21.59 5.44
CA SER A 182 -1.94 -21.67 5.32
C SER A 182 -1.48 -21.64 3.85
N MET A 183 -0.57 -20.72 3.52
CA MET A 183 0.11 -20.72 2.23
C MET A 183 1.23 -21.78 2.26
N PRO A 184 1.39 -22.61 1.21
CA PRO A 184 2.38 -23.69 1.17
C PRO A 184 3.84 -23.26 1.45
N ALA A 185 4.17 -21.99 1.24
CA ALA A 185 5.52 -21.44 1.41
C ALA A 185 5.88 -21.08 2.87
N ALA A 186 4.90 -20.97 3.77
CA ALA A 186 5.14 -20.58 5.16
C ALA A 186 5.20 -21.84 6.05
N LYS A 187 6.36 -22.51 6.07
CA LYS A 187 6.60 -23.80 6.74
C LYS A 187 6.29 -23.83 8.25
N TYR A 188 6.05 -22.66 8.88
CA TYR A 188 5.82 -22.50 10.32
C TYR A 188 4.54 -21.71 10.68
N VAL A 189 3.69 -21.36 9.72
CA VAL A 189 2.48 -20.55 9.96
C VAL A 189 1.23 -21.32 9.54
N SER A 190 0.50 -21.84 10.53
CA SER A 190 -0.72 -22.66 10.33
C SER A 190 -1.93 -21.84 9.84
N LYS A 191 -1.92 -20.52 10.03
CA LYS A 191 -2.89 -19.55 9.52
C LYS A 191 -2.19 -18.22 9.21
N SER A 192 -2.20 -17.76 7.96
CA SER A 192 -1.70 -16.44 7.63
C SER A 192 -2.78 -15.38 7.87
N ILE A 193 -2.39 -14.26 8.48
CA ILE A 193 -3.27 -13.09 8.60
C ILE A 193 -3.20 -12.33 7.28
N GLY A 194 -4.33 -12.27 6.58
CA GLY A 194 -4.50 -11.41 5.42
C GLY A 194 -5.12 -10.08 5.82
N LEU A 195 -4.64 -9.01 5.23
CA LEU A 195 -5.20 -7.67 5.35
C LEU A 195 -5.91 -7.34 4.04
N SER A 196 -7.12 -6.80 4.11
CA SER A 196 -7.89 -6.26 2.98
C SER A 196 -8.17 -4.81 3.26
N TYR A 197 -7.70 -3.89 2.43
CA TYR A 197 -8.04 -2.48 2.50
C TYR A 197 -9.11 -2.16 1.47
N TYR A 198 -10.06 -1.29 1.81
CA TYR A 198 -11.14 -0.95 0.90
C TYR A 198 -11.63 0.48 1.03
N VAL A 199 -12.16 1.03 -0.07
CA VAL A 199 -12.86 2.32 -0.12
C VAL A 199 -14.14 2.17 -0.92
N ASP A 200 -15.23 2.72 -0.38
CA ASP A 200 -16.53 2.76 -1.05
C ASP A 200 -16.73 4.15 -1.66
N LEU A 201 -16.98 4.13 -2.98
CA LEU A 201 -17.14 5.31 -3.82
C LEU A 201 -18.58 5.44 -4.33
N GLY A 202 -19.01 6.66 -4.62
CA GLY A 202 -20.23 6.87 -5.40
C GLY A 202 -20.10 6.24 -6.79
N THR A 203 -21.22 5.76 -7.34
CA THR A 203 -21.24 5.08 -8.65
C THR A 203 -20.75 5.94 -9.82
N ASP A 204 -20.74 7.27 -9.68
CA ASP A 204 -20.25 8.24 -10.66
C ASP A 204 -18.74 8.51 -10.57
N LYS A 205 -18.06 7.99 -9.53
CA LYS A 205 -16.65 8.34 -9.25
C LYS A 205 -15.63 7.43 -9.90
N TRP A 206 -15.97 6.17 -10.17
CA TRP A 206 -15.05 5.21 -10.80
C TRP A 206 -15.19 5.28 -12.33
N PRO A 207 -14.17 5.77 -13.06
CA PRO A 207 -14.30 6.02 -14.50
C PRO A 207 -13.97 4.80 -15.36
N TRP A 208 -13.48 3.72 -14.75
CA TRP A 208 -13.00 2.54 -15.46
C TRP A 208 -14.03 1.41 -15.49
N PRO A 209 -13.92 0.48 -16.45
CA PRO A 209 -14.78 -0.69 -16.47
C PRO A 209 -14.65 -1.53 -15.19
N ILE A 210 -15.79 -2.02 -14.67
CA ILE A 210 -15.81 -2.98 -13.55
C ILE A 210 -15.49 -4.38 -14.06
N GLU A 211 -15.99 -4.73 -15.24
CA GLU A 211 -15.64 -5.93 -15.99
C GLU A 211 -14.85 -5.50 -17.23
N LEU A 212 -13.71 -6.16 -17.46
CA LEU A 212 -12.81 -5.85 -18.58
C LEU A 212 -12.89 -6.98 -19.59
N SER A 213 -13.53 -6.73 -20.73
CA SER A 213 -13.37 -7.60 -21.90
C SER A 213 -12.02 -7.35 -22.56
N VAL A 214 -11.49 -8.36 -23.26
CA VAL A 214 -10.18 -8.27 -23.93
C VAL A 214 -10.19 -7.18 -25.01
N ASP A 215 -11.27 -7.09 -25.79
CA ASP A 215 -11.41 -6.11 -26.87
C ASP A 215 -11.52 -4.67 -26.35
N GLU A 216 -12.29 -4.45 -25.27
CA GLU A 216 -12.37 -3.12 -24.64
C GLU A 216 -11.04 -2.72 -24.04
N PHE A 217 -10.36 -3.66 -23.37
CA PHE A 217 -9.05 -3.45 -22.81
C PHE A 217 -8.02 -3.05 -23.88
N GLU A 218 -7.96 -3.77 -25.01
CA GLU A 218 -7.06 -3.42 -26.11
C GLU A 218 -7.38 -2.03 -26.67
N ARG A 219 -8.66 -1.70 -26.88
CA ARG A 219 -9.07 -0.37 -27.37
C ARG A 219 -8.65 0.74 -26.41
N MET A 220 -8.78 0.53 -25.10
CA MET A 220 -8.34 1.50 -24.10
C MET A 220 -6.82 1.71 -24.15
N LEU A 221 -6.03 0.63 -24.17
CA LEU A 221 -4.58 0.73 -24.26
C LEU A 221 -4.12 1.41 -25.56
N ASN A 222 -4.82 1.16 -26.67
CA ASN A 222 -4.55 1.80 -27.95
C ASN A 222 -4.88 3.30 -27.95
N GLY A 223 -5.85 3.72 -27.14
CA GLY A 223 -6.22 5.13 -26.96
C GLY A 223 -5.22 5.94 -26.12
N PHE A 224 -4.39 5.29 -25.30
CA PHE A 224 -3.41 5.97 -24.46
C PHE A 224 -2.25 6.56 -25.24
N GLY A 225 -1.80 7.73 -24.82
CA GLY A 225 -0.47 8.25 -25.12
C GLY A 225 0.63 7.40 -24.47
N ASP A 226 1.89 7.60 -24.87
CA ASP A 226 3.01 6.80 -24.35
C ASP A 226 3.21 6.96 -22.84
N GLU A 227 2.98 8.17 -22.31
CA GLU A 227 3.07 8.45 -20.87
C GLU A 227 1.92 7.81 -20.08
N GLU A 228 0.70 7.85 -20.63
CA GLU A 228 -0.48 7.19 -20.04
C GLU A 228 -0.31 5.68 -20.02
N LEU A 229 0.24 5.09 -21.09
CA LEU A 229 0.57 3.67 -21.15
C LEU A 229 1.67 3.30 -20.15
N ALA A 230 2.71 4.13 -20.00
CA ALA A 230 3.76 3.90 -19.01
C ALA A 230 3.21 3.95 -17.58
N GLU A 231 2.30 4.88 -17.31
CA GLU A 231 1.61 5.01 -16.02
C GLU A 231 0.69 3.82 -15.74
N PHE A 232 -0.06 3.36 -16.74
CA PHE A 232 -0.86 2.13 -16.66
C PHE A 232 0.02 0.92 -16.30
N ILE A 233 1.15 0.73 -16.99
CA ILE A 233 2.07 -0.39 -16.72
C ILE A 233 2.65 -0.31 -15.31
N ALA A 234 2.92 0.89 -14.80
CA ALA A 234 3.38 1.05 -13.43
C ALA A 234 2.32 0.60 -12.41
N GLY A 235 1.04 0.92 -12.64
CA GLY A 235 -0.07 0.42 -11.82
C GLY A 235 -0.19 -1.11 -11.84
N GLU A 236 -0.01 -1.74 -13.01
CA GLU A 236 0.07 -3.21 -13.14
C GLU A 236 1.24 -3.79 -12.34
N VAL A 237 2.41 -3.17 -12.47
CA VAL A 237 3.61 -3.58 -11.75
C VAL A 237 3.43 -3.41 -10.24
N ASP A 238 2.69 -2.40 -9.79
CA ASP A 238 2.38 -2.14 -8.39
C ASP A 238 1.31 -3.03 -7.77
N GLY A 239 0.54 -3.75 -8.59
CA GLY A 239 -0.27 -4.87 -8.13
C GLY A 239 0.53 -6.17 -8.14
N ASP A 240 0.64 -6.80 -9.32
CA ASP A 240 1.18 -8.15 -9.49
C ASP A 240 2.59 -8.20 -10.08
N GLY A 241 3.25 -7.06 -10.19
CA GLY A 241 4.59 -6.98 -10.74
C GLY A 241 5.67 -7.50 -9.80
N VAL A 242 6.79 -7.86 -10.38
CA VAL A 242 8.04 -8.08 -9.65
C VAL A 242 9.17 -7.45 -10.46
N VAL A 243 10.00 -6.67 -9.78
CA VAL A 243 11.26 -6.15 -10.29
C VAL A 243 12.37 -6.91 -9.59
N TRP A 244 13.26 -7.58 -10.32
CA TRP A 244 14.39 -8.28 -9.72
C TRP A 244 15.68 -8.22 -10.56
N TYR A 245 16.79 -8.45 -9.86
CA TYR A 245 18.12 -8.66 -10.39
C TYR A 245 18.65 -10.04 -9.96
N ASP A 246 19.13 -10.81 -10.93
CA ASP A 246 19.84 -12.06 -10.73
C ASP A 246 21.36 -11.80 -10.77
N TYR A 247 22.02 -12.04 -9.65
CA TYR A 247 23.44 -11.80 -9.47
C TYR A 247 24.32 -12.83 -10.19
N GLU A 248 23.87 -14.08 -10.26
CA GLU A 248 24.67 -15.15 -10.85
C GLU A 248 24.85 -14.92 -12.35
N ASN A 249 23.82 -14.36 -12.99
CA ASN A 249 23.78 -14.15 -14.43
C ASN A 249 23.86 -12.66 -14.84
N GLY A 250 23.96 -11.73 -13.87
CA GLY A 250 23.92 -10.28 -14.14
C GLY A 250 22.64 -9.85 -14.88
N TYR A 251 21.51 -10.49 -14.57
CA TYR A 251 20.29 -10.41 -15.37
C TYR A 251 19.18 -9.64 -14.65
N VAL A 252 18.68 -8.59 -15.30
CA VAL A 252 17.52 -7.81 -14.85
C VAL A 252 16.25 -8.42 -15.42
N ALA A 253 15.18 -8.46 -14.61
CA ALA A 253 13.85 -8.72 -15.13
C ALA A 253 12.76 -7.89 -14.45
N VAL A 254 11.73 -7.60 -15.23
CA VAL A 254 10.43 -7.15 -14.76
C VAL A 254 9.40 -8.20 -15.18
N SER A 255 8.60 -8.70 -14.25
CA SER A 255 7.55 -9.66 -14.59
C SER A 255 6.21 -9.25 -14.01
N ILE A 256 5.11 -9.51 -14.73
CA ILE A 256 3.74 -9.37 -14.22
C ILE A 256 3.11 -10.76 -14.22
N THR A 257 2.57 -11.18 -13.07
CA THR A 257 1.99 -12.53 -12.93
C THR A 257 0.48 -12.55 -13.12
N ALA A 258 -0.01 -13.65 -13.69
CA ALA A 258 -1.43 -13.97 -13.74
C ALA A 258 -1.66 -15.46 -13.45
N CYS A 259 -2.87 -15.78 -12.98
CA CYS A 259 -3.31 -17.16 -12.90
C CYS A 259 -3.25 -17.86 -14.27
N LYS A 260 -2.83 -19.12 -14.31
CA LYS A 260 -2.61 -19.87 -15.57
C LYS A 260 -3.87 -19.99 -16.44
N ASN A 261 -5.01 -20.21 -15.80
CA ASN A 261 -6.30 -20.50 -16.45
C ASN A 261 -7.34 -19.45 -16.06
N CYS A 262 -7.05 -18.18 -16.27
CA CYS A 262 -7.99 -17.11 -15.96
C CYS A 262 -7.98 -16.00 -17.02
N PRO A 263 -9.06 -15.20 -17.12
CA PRO A 263 -9.16 -14.13 -18.10
C PRO A 263 -7.99 -13.14 -18.07
N LYS A 264 -7.38 -12.92 -16.90
CA LYS A 264 -6.22 -12.04 -16.71
C LYS A 264 -5.01 -12.44 -17.56
N ARG A 265 -4.87 -13.71 -17.95
CA ARG A 265 -3.83 -14.13 -18.89
C ARG A 265 -3.98 -13.44 -20.25
N LEU A 266 -5.21 -13.35 -20.76
CA LEU A 266 -5.49 -12.71 -22.06
C LEU A 266 -5.17 -11.21 -22.02
N ILE A 267 -5.37 -10.57 -20.87
CA ILE A 267 -4.97 -9.18 -20.61
C ILE A 267 -3.44 -9.03 -20.76
N LEU A 268 -2.65 -9.98 -20.24
CA LEU A 268 -1.19 -9.95 -20.38
C LEU A 268 -0.72 -10.20 -21.81
N ASP A 269 -1.40 -11.05 -22.57
CA ASP A 269 -1.10 -11.28 -23.99
C ASP A 269 -1.29 -9.99 -24.80
N VAL A 270 -2.40 -9.27 -24.58
CA VAL A 270 -2.63 -7.95 -25.19
C VAL A 270 -1.57 -6.93 -24.75
N LEU A 271 -1.27 -6.87 -23.45
CA LEU A 271 -0.28 -5.94 -22.91
C LEU A 271 1.11 -6.16 -23.53
N LYS A 272 1.52 -7.43 -23.68
CA LYS A 272 2.78 -7.83 -24.35
C LYS A 272 2.86 -7.28 -25.77
N GLU A 273 1.79 -7.44 -26.56
CA GLU A 273 1.73 -6.96 -27.94
C GLU A 273 1.77 -5.42 -28.03
N VAL A 274 1.00 -4.74 -27.18
CA VAL A 274 0.96 -3.27 -27.14
C VAL A 274 2.33 -2.70 -26.77
N ILE A 275 2.99 -3.24 -25.73
CA ILE A 275 4.32 -2.80 -25.30
C ILE A 275 5.37 -3.03 -26.39
N ALA A 276 5.35 -4.20 -27.05
CA ALA A 276 6.26 -4.49 -28.14
C ALA A 276 6.07 -3.50 -29.30
N ARG A 277 4.83 -3.23 -29.70
CA ARG A 277 4.52 -2.34 -30.82
C ARG A 277 4.82 -0.86 -30.50
N ARG A 278 4.50 -0.39 -29.30
CA ARG A 278 4.60 1.03 -28.91
C ARG A 278 6.00 1.41 -28.43
N PHE A 279 6.63 0.53 -27.66
CA PHE A 279 7.91 0.83 -27.01
C PHE A 279 9.10 0.07 -27.60
N GLY A 280 8.86 -0.92 -28.48
CA GLY A 280 9.92 -1.77 -29.02
C GLY A 280 10.55 -2.66 -27.94
N ILE A 281 9.79 -2.99 -26.89
CA ILE A 281 10.23 -3.78 -25.73
C ILE A 281 9.60 -5.16 -25.83
N VAL A 282 10.42 -6.21 -25.89
CA VAL A 282 9.93 -7.58 -26.09
C VAL A 282 9.76 -8.29 -24.74
N GLY A 283 8.54 -8.72 -24.47
CA GLY A 283 8.22 -9.60 -23.35
C GLY A 283 8.19 -11.07 -23.77
N ASN A 284 8.52 -11.97 -22.85
CA ASN A 284 8.49 -13.42 -23.04
C ASN A 284 7.51 -14.08 -22.07
N ASP A 285 6.96 -15.22 -22.49
CA ASP A 285 6.11 -16.02 -21.61
C ASP A 285 6.98 -16.82 -20.66
N GLY A 286 6.63 -16.78 -19.38
CA GLY A 286 7.34 -17.47 -18.31
C GLY A 286 6.40 -18.11 -17.30
N SER A 287 7.01 -18.70 -16.27
CA SER A 287 6.27 -19.26 -15.14
C SER A 287 6.97 -18.90 -13.83
N LEU A 288 6.25 -18.26 -12.92
CA LEU A 288 6.76 -17.84 -11.62
C LEU A 288 5.92 -18.47 -10.51
N GLY A 289 6.52 -19.34 -9.70
CA GLY A 289 5.78 -20.00 -8.60
C GLY A 289 4.59 -20.85 -9.06
N GLY A 290 4.60 -21.31 -10.31
CA GLY A 290 3.51 -22.08 -10.92
C GLY A 290 2.38 -21.22 -11.52
N ALA A 291 2.47 -19.90 -11.47
CA ALA A 291 1.60 -18.97 -12.20
C ALA A 291 2.17 -18.66 -13.60
N TYR A 292 1.34 -18.15 -14.52
CA TYR A 292 1.82 -17.59 -15.78
C TYR A 292 2.46 -16.22 -15.51
N ALA A 293 3.52 -15.88 -16.24
CA ALA A 293 4.18 -14.59 -16.11
C ALA A 293 4.53 -14.01 -17.48
N LEU A 294 4.23 -12.73 -17.68
CA LEU A 294 4.83 -11.93 -18.74
C LEU A 294 6.16 -11.38 -18.21
N VAL A 295 7.27 -11.72 -18.85
CA VAL A 295 8.63 -11.39 -18.37
C VAL A 295 9.38 -10.56 -19.40
N PHE A 296 9.79 -9.36 -19.00
CA PHE A 296 10.73 -8.50 -19.72
C PHE A 296 12.12 -8.71 -19.14
N GLY A 297 13.11 -8.95 -20.00
CA GLY A 297 14.43 -9.40 -19.60
C GLY A 297 15.56 -8.52 -20.11
N GLY A 298 16.65 -8.43 -19.36
CA GLY A 298 17.88 -7.75 -19.79
C GLY A 298 17.64 -6.31 -20.21
N GLU A 299 18.09 -5.95 -21.42
CA GLU A 299 17.95 -4.59 -21.95
C GLU A 299 16.49 -4.13 -22.07
N ASP A 300 15.57 -5.03 -22.41
CA ASP A 300 14.14 -4.71 -22.51
C ASP A 300 13.53 -4.38 -21.14
N ALA A 301 13.98 -5.07 -20.08
CA ALA A 301 13.59 -4.72 -18.72
C ALA A 301 14.10 -3.32 -18.34
N VAL A 302 15.35 -2.99 -18.67
CA VAL A 302 15.93 -1.66 -18.40
C VAL A 302 15.19 -0.56 -19.18
N LYS A 303 14.90 -0.79 -20.47
CA LYS A 303 14.09 0.13 -21.29
C LYS A 303 12.71 0.37 -20.68
N LEU A 304 12.09 -0.70 -20.18
CA LEU A 304 10.79 -0.61 -19.52
C LEU A 304 10.89 0.21 -18.23
N LEU A 305 11.84 -0.12 -17.34
CA LEU A 305 12.05 0.59 -16.09
C LEU A 305 12.30 2.09 -16.30
N ARG A 306 13.11 2.48 -17.29
CA ARG A 306 13.34 3.89 -17.63
C ARG A 306 12.05 4.67 -17.94
N ARG A 307 11.04 4.00 -18.48
CA ARG A 307 9.74 4.62 -18.81
C ARG A 307 8.82 4.69 -17.61
N ILE A 308 8.72 3.59 -16.86
CA ILE A 308 7.67 3.41 -15.86
C ILE A 308 8.10 3.82 -14.46
N ALA A 309 9.40 3.85 -14.15
CA ALA A 309 9.88 3.96 -12.78
C ALA A 309 9.26 5.16 -12.05
N LYS A 310 9.16 6.32 -12.70
CA LYS A 310 8.59 7.56 -12.12
C LYS A 310 7.10 7.45 -11.73
N TYR A 311 6.41 6.44 -12.22
CA TYR A 311 5.01 6.13 -11.91
C TYR A 311 4.85 4.93 -10.97
N ILE A 312 5.95 4.27 -10.60
CA ILE A 312 5.94 3.18 -9.61
C ILE A 312 5.87 3.81 -8.22
N HIS A 313 4.82 3.48 -7.50
CA HIS A 313 4.55 3.92 -6.14
C HIS A 313 4.70 2.79 -5.12
N HIS A 314 4.83 1.53 -5.52
CA HIS A 314 5.14 0.46 -4.57
C HIS A 314 6.58 0.63 -4.04
N PRO A 315 6.79 0.74 -2.71
CA PRO A 315 8.08 1.11 -2.11
C PRO A 315 9.25 0.24 -2.60
N LEU A 316 9.12 -1.09 -2.51
CA LEU A 316 10.18 -2.03 -2.90
C LEU A 316 10.47 -2.06 -4.40
N ARG A 317 9.42 -1.98 -5.22
CA ARG A 317 9.56 -2.05 -6.68
C ARG A 317 10.21 -0.77 -7.20
N ARG A 318 9.83 0.38 -6.65
CA ARG A 318 10.45 1.68 -6.93
C ARG A 318 11.92 1.68 -6.56
N LEU A 319 12.25 1.25 -5.33
CA LEU A 319 13.63 1.19 -4.86
C LEU A 319 14.51 0.28 -5.72
N ARG A 320 14.02 -0.92 -6.06
CA ARG A 320 14.73 -1.84 -6.95
C ARG A 320 14.90 -1.28 -8.37
N ALA A 321 13.87 -0.63 -8.91
CA ALA A 321 13.94 0.02 -10.21
C ALA A 321 15.05 1.09 -10.22
N GLU A 322 15.08 1.97 -9.21
CA GLU A 322 16.10 3.02 -9.09
C GLU A 322 17.51 2.45 -8.93
N LEU A 323 17.70 1.40 -8.12
CA LEU A 323 18.99 0.71 -7.99
C LEU A 323 19.47 0.10 -9.31
N ILE A 324 18.59 -0.61 -10.02
CA ILE A 324 18.92 -1.23 -11.29
C ILE A 324 19.28 -0.16 -12.33
N LEU A 325 18.51 0.92 -12.40
CA LEU A 325 18.82 2.04 -13.28
C LEU A 325 20.14 2.72 -12.91
N ALA A 326 20.43 2.91 -11.62
CA ALA A 326 21.70 3.46 -11.15
C ALA A 326 22.91 2.60 -11.59
N LEU A 327 22.81 1.27 -11.47
CA LEU A 327 23.83 0.35 -11.96
C LEU A 327 24.02 0.47 -13.48
N HIS A 328 22.92 0.46 -14.25
CA HIS A 328 22.97 0.54 -15.72
C HIS A 328 23.47 1.89 -16.24
N ASP A 329 23.18 2.97 -15.53
CA ASP A 329 23.65 4.32 -15.83
C ASP A 329 25.07 4.56 -15.27
N ARG A 330 25.69 3.54 -14.67
CA ARG A 330 27.05 3.58 -14.07
C ARG A 330 27.21 4.65 -13.00
N ARG A 331 26.12 4.96 -12.28
CA ARG A 331 26.13 5.86 -11.11
C ARG A 331 26.69 5.16 -9.86
N ILE A 332 26.56 3.84 -9.81
CA ILE A 332 27.12 2.97 -8.76
C ILE A 332 27.86 1.81 -9.39
N SER A 333 28.84 1.26 -8.67
CA SER A 333 29.59 0.06 -9.07
C SER A 333 28.76 -1.22 -8.85
N PRO A 334 29.14 -2.35 -9.47
CA PRO A 334 28.54 -3.65 -9.17
C PRO A 334 28.62 -4.04 -7.70
N GLU A 335 29.72 -3.71 -7.02
CA GLU A 335 29.93 -3.97 -5.59
C GLU A 335 29.00 -3.11 -4.72
N GLU A 336 28.89 -1.81 -5.03
CA GLU A 336 27.95 -0.90 -4.35
C GLU A 336 26.49 -1.36 -4.56
N PHE A 337 26.14 -1.75 -5.78
CA PHE A 337 24.84 -2.32 -6.08
C PHE A 337 24.57 -3.60 -5.28
N GLU A 338 25.56 -4.49 -5.14
CA GLU A 338 25.41 -5.72 -4.37
C GLU A 338 25.05 -5.44 -2.91
N GLU A 339 25.79 -4.55 -2.26
CA GLU A 339 25.54 -4.17 -0.87
C GLU A 339 24.17 -3.50 -0.70
N LEU A 340 23.82 -2.54 -1.58
CA LEU A 340 22.55 -1.81 -1.51
C LEU A 340 21.33 -2.68 -1.81
N TYR A 341 21.44 -3.61 -2.76
CA TYR A 341 20.29 -4.42 -3.20
C TYR A 341 20.07 -5.64 -2.29
N LYS A 342 21.09 -6.13 -1.57
CA LYS A 342 20.98 -7.23 -0.60
C LYS A 342 19.86 -7.07 0.45
N PRO A 343 19.70 -5.95 1.16
CA PRO A 343 18.58 -5.78 2.11
C PRO A 343 17.21 -5.76 1.41
N THR A 344 17.15 -5.44 0.10
CA THR A 344 15.91 -5.50 -0.67
C THR A 344 15.51 -6.93 -1.04
N LYS A 345 16.40 -7.92 -0.89
CA LYS A 345 16.11 -9.35 -1.12
C LYS A 345 15.28 -9.91 0.04
N TYR A 346 14.00 -9.54 0.09
CA TYR A 346 13.05 -10.20 0.98
C TYR A 346 13.11 -11.71 0.71
N LYS A 347 13.41 -12.51 1.75
CA LYS A 347 13.20 -13.95 1.68
C LYS A 347 11.72 -14.16 1.42
N ARG A 348 11.37 -14.76 0.28
CA ARG A 348 10.00 -15.25 0.02
C ARG A 348 9.59 -16.12 1.20
N GLY A 349 8.64 -15.64 2.00
CA GLY A 349 8.13 -16.36 3.16
C GLY A 349 8.24 -15.58 4.46
N GLY A 350 7.29 -14.67 4.65
CA GLY A 350 6.74 -14.28 5.94
C GLY A 350 5.25 -14.15 5.76
#